data_AF-A0A2V6JQG1-F1
#
_entry.id   AF-A0A2V6JQG1-F1
#
_cell.length_a   1.000
_cell.length_b   1.000
_cell.length_c   1.000
_cell.angle_alpha   90.00
_cell.angle_beta   90.00
_cell.angle_gamma   90.00
#
_symmetry.space_group_name_H-M   'P 1'
#
loop_
_entity.id
_entity.type
_entity.pdbx_description
1 polymer ?
#
loop_
_entity_poly.entity_id
_entity_poly.type
_entity_poly.pdbx_seq_one_letter_code
_entity_poly.pdbx_strand_id
1 'polypeptide(L)'
;MKAKAGLIIIAVTMLIVAGRVGFIAGTRSADAQMAGFVRQLALTHAAKEASIYTQVLEKLHEGENECVIDRLEVLLDYAVIHIGDYYTPEYDREGWVAKSLNHTRNYRTLYPHRPSDDRTAKRFDAALALKTASK
;
A
#
# COMPACT_ATOMS: atom_id res chain seq x y z
N MET A 1 39.55 -42.26 28.27
CA MET A 1 38.66 -41.85 27.15
C MET A 1 37.40 -41.06 27.55
N LYS A 2 37.01 -40.95 28.84
CA LYS A 2 35.76 -40.26 29.23
C LYS A 2 35.82 -38.72 29.24
N ALA A 3 36.99 -38.11 29.47
CA ALA A 3 37.14 -36.65 29.55
C ALA A 3 36.93 -35.92 28.20
N LYS A 4 37.25 -36.56 27.08
CA LYS A 4 37.07 -35.97 25.74
C LYS A 4 35.60 -35.91 25.31
N ALA A 5 34.78 -36.88 25.73
CA ALA A 5 33.36 -36.93 25.39
C ALA A 5 32.55 -35.81 26.07
N GLY A 6 32.83 -35.51 27.35
CA GLY A 6 32.16 -34.41 28.07
C GLY A 6 32.47 -33.03 27.47
N LEU A 7 33.70 -32.83 27.01
CA LEU A 7 34.14 -31.58 26.38
C LEU A 7 33.48 -31.36 25.01
N ILE A 8 33.32 -32.43 24.22
CA ILE A 8 32.60 -32.39 22.94
C ILE A 8 31.12 -32.07 23.15
N ILE A 9 30.48 -32.68 24.15
CA ILE A 9 29.06 -32.41 24.45
C ILE A 9 28.87 -30.94 24.80
N ILE A 10 29.70 -30.37 25.69
CA ILE A 10 29.61 -28.95 26.09
C ILE A 10 29.83 -28.01 24.90
N ALA A 11 30.79 -28.31 24.03
CA ALA A 11 31.05 -27.50 22.83
C ALA A 11 29.85 -27.49 21.87
N VAL A 12 29.19 -28.64 21.69
CA VAL A 12 27.99 -28.76 20.85
C VAL A 12 26.80 -28.03 21.47
N THR A 13 26.59 -28.11 22.79
CA THR A 13 25.51 -27.35 23.44
C THR A 13 25.72 -25.85 23.35
N MET A 14 26.96 -25.35 23.52
CA MET A 14 27.25 -23.93 23.35
C MET A 14 26.98 -23.45 21.93
N LEU A 15 27.31 -24.26 20.91
CA LEU A 15 27.07 -23.90 19.51
C LEU A 15 25.56 -23.79 19.21
N ILE A 16 24.74 -24.71 19.77
CA ILE A 16 23.29 -24.69 19.62
C ILE A 16 22.69 -23.46 20.31
N VAL A 17 23.14 -23.14 21.52
CA VAL A 17 22.66 -21.96 22.27
C VAL A 17 23.05 -20.67 21.54
N ALA A 18 24.31 -20.55 21.10
CA ALA A 18 24.78 -19.40 20.33
C ALA A 18 24.01 -19.23 19.02
N GLY A 19 23.75 -20.33 18.30
CA GLY A 19 22.95 -20.31 17.07
C GLY A 19 21.50 -19.88 17.31
N ARG A 20 20.87 -20.37 18.37
CA ARG A 20 19.49 -19.98 18.75
C ARG A 20 19.40 -18.50 19.14
N VAL A 21 20.35 -18.00 19.93
CA VAL A 21 20.39 -16.59 20.36
C VAL A 21 20.67 -15.68 19.16
N GLY A 22 21.62 -16.05 18.29
CA GLY A 22 21.93 -15.30 17.07
C GLY A 22 20.75 -15.24 16.10
N PHE A 23 20.01 -16.34 15.94
CA PHE A 23 18.80 -16.36 15.10
C PHE A 23 17.69 -15.45 15.64
N ILE A 24 17.39 -15.52 16.95
CA ILE A 24 16.35 -14.69 17.57
C ILE A 24 16.72 -13.19 17.55
N ALA A 25 18.01 -12.88 17.77
CA ALA A 25 18.48 -11.51 17.68
C ALA A 25 18.42 -10.97 16.24
N GLY A 26 18.76 -11.82 15.26
CA GLY A 26 18.69 -11.51 13.83
C GLY A 26 17.27 -11.28 13.33
N THR A 27 16.30 -12.10 13.76
CA THR A 27 14.89 -11.89 13.37
C THR A 27 14.33 -10.62 14.00
N ARG A 28 14.65 -10.32 15.27
CA ARG A 28 14.21 -9.08 15.94
C ARG A 28 14.79 -7.83 15.28
N SER A 29 16.04 -7.87 14.82
CA SER A 29 16.65 -6.73 14.13
C SER A 29 16.09 -6.52 12.72
N ALA A 30 15.75 -7.60 12.01
CA ALA A 30 15.05 -7.55 10.73
C ALA A 30 13.61 -6.99 10.88
N ASP A 31 12.88 -7.45 11.90
CA ASP A 31 11.53 -6.95 12.20
C ASP A 31 11.55 -5.47 12.59
N ALA A 32 12.54 -5.03 13.37
CA ALA A 32 12.71 -3.63 13.74
C ALA A 32 13.02 -2.74 12.53
N GLN A 33 13.86 -3.22 11.60
CA GLN A 33 14.15 -2.51 10.35
C GLN A 33 12.91 -2.41 9.47
N MET A 34 12.16 -3.51 9.31
CA MET A 34 10.94 -3.52 8.52
C MET A 34 9.86 -2.60 9.12
N ALA A 35 9.71 -2.59 10.44
CA ALA A 35 8.84 -1.63 11.14
C ALA A 35 9.29 -0.17 10.91
N GLY A 36 10.62 0.08 10.88
CA GLY A 36 11.19 1.37 10.54
C GLY A 36 10.83 1.82 9.12
N PHE A 37 10.98 0.93 8.14
CA PHE A 37 10.63 1.20 6.73
C PHE A 37 9.13 1.46 6.54
N VAL A 38 8.26 0.64 7.16
CA VAL A 38 6.81 0.83 7.08
C VAL A 38 6.41 2.19 7.69
N ARG A 39 7.00 2.57 8.82
CA ARG A 39 6.76 3.89 9.43
C ARG A 39 7.25 5.04 8.55
N GLN A 40 8.43 4.91 7.93
CA GLN A 40 8.94 5.92 7.00
C GLN A 40 8.02 6.05 5.77
N LEU A 41 7.59 4.93 5.18
CA LEU A 41 6.68 4.93 4.04
C LEU A 41 5.33 5.57 4.42
N ALA A 42 4.78 5.24 5.59
CA ALA A 42 3.55 5.84 6.10
C ALA A 42 3.71 7.36 6.31
N LEU A 43 4.84 7.81 6.87
CA LEU A 43 5.13 9.23 7.05
C LEU A 43 5.27 9.97 5.72
N THR A 44 6.01 9.40 4.77
CA THR A 44 6.17 9.97 3.42
C THR A 44 4.83 10.02 2.68
N HIS A 45 4.00 9.00 2.83
CA HIS A 45 2.65 8.95 2.26
C HIS A 45 1.76 10.05 2.86
N ALA A 46 1.71 10.16 4.18
CA ALA A 46 0.96 11.20 4.88
C ALA A 46 1.44 12.62 4.52
N ALA A 47 2.76 12.83 4.38
CA ALA A 47 3.33 14.12 3.97
C ALA A 47 2.94 14.50 2.53
N LYS A 48 2.92 13.51 1.62
CA LYS A 48 2.43 13.69 0.25
C LYS A 48 0.95 14.06 0.23
N GLU A 49 0.12 13.35 0.99
CA GLU A 49 -1.32 13.65 1.10
C GLU A 49 -1.57 15.05 1.65
N ALA A 50 -0.88 15.43 2.74
CA ALA A 50 -0.98 16.76 3.32
C ALA A 50 -0.66 17.85 2.28
N SER A 51 0.40 17.67 1.49
CA SER A 51 0.78 18.61 0.42
C SER A 51 -0.29 18.69 -0.68
N ILE A 52 -0.88 17.57 -1.07
CA ILE A 52 -1.96 17.53 -2.07
C ILE A 52 -3.20 18.25 -1.54
N TYR A 53 -3.60 18.00 -0.29
CA TYR A 53 -4.77 18.64 0.31
C TYR A 53 -4.57 20.14 0.48
N THR A 54 -3.38 20.59 0.89
CA THR A 54 -3.07 22.02 0.97
C THR A 54 -3.20 22.69 -0.40
N GLN A 55 -2.64 22.12 -1.45
CA GLN A 55 -2.76 22.67 -2.81
C GLN A 55 -4.21 22.76 -3.30
N VAL A 56 -5.02 21.74 -2.99
CA VAL A 56 -6.45 21.75 -3.32
C VAL A 56 -7.18 22.85 -2.54
N LEU A 57 -6.90 22.99 -1.24
CA LEU A 57 -7.52 24.01 -0.40
C LEU A 57 -7.11 25.43 -0.81
N GLU A 58 -5.85 25.67 -1.16
CA GLU A 58 -5.36 26.96 -1.66
C GLU A 58 -6.14 27.38 -2.91
N LYS A 59 -6.22 26.49 -3.91
CA LYS A 59 -6.96 26.76 -5.16
C LYS A 59 -8.46 26.97 -4.95
N LEU A 60 -9.07 26.26 -4.01
CA LEU A 60 -10.47 26.50 -3.64
C LEU A 60 -10.67 27.90 -3.04
N HIS A 61 -9.76 28.37 -2.18
CA HIS A 61 -9.83 29.73 -1.63
C HIS A 61 -9.58 30.81 -2.67
N GLU A 62 -8.76 30.52 -3.69
CA GLU A 62 -8.51 31.40 -4.85
C GLU A 62 -9.68 31.41 -5.86
N GLY A 63 -10.67 30.53 -5.70
CA GLY A 63 -11.83 30.40 -6.58
C GLY A 63 -11.57 29.57 -7.84
N GLU A 64 -10.44 28.87 -7.94
CA GLU A 64 -10.06 28.02 -9.08
C GLU A 64 -10.73 26.63 -9.05
N ASN A 65 -12.07 26.60 -8.99
CA ASN A 65 -12.83 25.36 -8.82
C ASN A 65 -12.61 24.35 -9.96
N GLU A 66 -12.49 24.80 -11.21
CA GLU A 66 -12.25 23.91 -12.35
C GLU A 66 -10.89 23.20 -12.25
N CYS A 67 -9.86 23.94 -11.85
CA CYS A 67 -8.50 23.43 -11.66
C CYS A 67 -8.45 22.38 -10.53
N VAL A 68 -9.26 22.59 -9.49
CA VAL A 68 -9.43 21.62 -8.39
C VAL A 68 -10.13 20.36 -8.87
N ILE A 69 -11.21 20.48 -9.64
CA ILE A 69 -11.94 19.34 -10.21
C ILE A 69 -11.01 18.51 -11.09
N ASP A 70 -10.32 19.14 -12.04
CA ASP A 70 -9.38 18.44 -12.93
C ASP A 70 -8.26 17.72 -12.16
N ARG A 71 -7.76 18.34 -11.08
CA ARG A 71 -6.75 17.71 -10.23
C ARG A 71 -7.31 16.49 -9.49
N LEU A 72 -8.51 16.60 -8.92
CA LEU A 72 -9.17 15.49 -8.22
C LEU A 72 -9.52 14.34 -9.17
N GLU A 73 -9.89 14.65 -10.41
CA GLU A 73 -10.14 13.66 -11.47
C GLU A 73 -8.89 12.83 -11.77
N VAL A 74 -7.74 13.48 -11.92
CA VAL A 74 -6.46 12.78 -12.12
C VAL A 74 -6.10 11.91 -10.92
N LEU A 75 -6.33 12.41 -9.69
CA LEU A 75 -6.05 11.64 -8.47
C LEU A 75 -6.97 10.41 -8.35
N LEU A 76 -8.23 10.56 -8.72
CA LEU A 76 -9.20 9.46 -8.78
C LEU A 76 -8.74 8.40 -9.79
N ASP A 77 -8.27 8.81 -10.96
CA ASP A 77 -7.79 7.87 -11.97
C ASP A 77 -6.62 7.03 -11.46
N TYR A 78 -5.61 7.68 -10.84
CA TYR A 78 -4.49 6.96 -10.24
C TYR A 78 -4.94 6.04 -9.12
N ALA A 79 -5.83 6.48 -8.23
CA ALA A 79 -6.32 5.65 -7.13
C ALA A 79 -7.01 4.37 -7.64
N VAL A 80 -7.85 4.48 -8.67
CA VAL A 80 -8.51 3.33 -9.30
C VAL A 80 -7.52 2.43 -10.02
N ILE A 81 -6.56 2.98 -10.75
CA ILE A 81 -5.49 2.19 -11.39
C ILE A 81 -4.68 1.43 -10.34
N HIS A 82 -4.33 2.07 -9.21
CA HIS A 82 -3.63 1.42 -8.11
C HIS A 82 -4.46 0.28 -7.50
N ILE A 83 -5.78 0.45 -7.36
CA ILE A 83 -6.66 -0.67 -7.00
C ILE A 83 -6.52 -1.80 -8.02
N GLY A 84 -6.61 -1.51 -9.32
CA GLY A 84 -6.48 -2.51 -10.37
C GLY A 84 -5.14 -3.26 -10.35
N ASP A 85 -4.04 -2.56 -10.09
CA ASP A 85 -2.69 -3.12 -10.08
C ASP A 85 -2.42 -4.01 -8.86
N TYR A 86 -2.99 -3.68 -7.69
CA TYR A 86 -2.65 -4.30 -6.41
C TYR A 86 -3.79 -5.09 -5.76
N TYR A 87 -4.99 -5.10 -6.33
CA TYR A 87 -6.12 -5.80 -5.74
C TYR A 87 -5.89 -7.29 -5.64
N THR A 88 -6.06 -7.81 -4.42
CA THR A 88 -6.22 -9.23 -4.16
C THR A 88 -7.43 -9.45 -3.25
N PRO A 89 -8.26 -10.49 -3.48
CA PRO A 89 -9.42 -10.78 -2.64
C PRO A 89 -9.10 -10.92 -1.15
N GLU A 90 -7.90 -11.41 -0.81
CA GLU A 90 -7.48 -11.64 0.57
C GLU A 90 -7.31 -10.34 1.37
N TYR A 91 -7.08 -9.22 0.68
CA TYR A 91 -6.86 -7.89 1.27
C TYR A 91 -8.12 -7.03 1.33
N ASP A 92 -9.21 -7.42 0.65
CA ASP A 92 -10.50 -6.71 0.64
C ASP A 92 -11.56 -7.39 1.52
N ARG A 93 -11.16 -7.85 2.72
CA ARG A 93 -12.06 -8.61 3.61
C ARG A 93 -13.29 -7.83 4.06
N GLU A 94 -13.17 -6.51 4.13
CA GLU A 94 -14.24 -5.59 4.54
C GLU A 94 -15.04 -5.01 3.36
N GLY A 95 -14.67 -5.38 2.13
CA GLY A 95 -15.33 -4.94 0.90
C GLY A 95 -15.18 -3.45 0.60
N TRP A 96 -14.15 -2.78 1.15
CA TRP A 96 -13.89 -1.37 0.90
C TRP A 96 -13.55 -1.10 -0.56
N VAL A 97 -12.79 -2.00 -1.19
CA VAL A 97 -12.46 -1.85 -2.61
C VAL A 97 -13.72 -1.95 -3.46
N ALA A 98 -14.58 -2.95 -3.18
CA ALA A 98 -15.85 -3.09 -3.88
C ALA A 98 -16.75 -1.85 -3.74
N LYS A 99 -16.88 -1.31 -2.51
CA LYS A 99 -17.65 -0.09 -2.23
C LYS A 99 -17.08 1.11 -2.98
N SER A 100 -15.77 1.31 -2.94
CA SER A 100 -15.09 2.41 -3.63
C SER A 100 -15.27 2.33 -5.14
N LEU A 101 -15.05 1.15 -5.76
CA LEU A 101 -15.26 0.98 -7.20
C LEU A 101 -16.72 1.20 -7.60
N ASN A 102 -17.69 0.74 -6.81
CA ASN A 102 -19.10 1.03 -7.05
C ASN A 102 -19.42 2.52 -6.94
N HIS A 103 -18.87 3.21 -5.94
CA HIS A 103 -19.04 4.65 -5.80
C HIS A 103 -18.45 5.39 -7.01
N THR A 104 -17.25 5.01 -7.45
CA THR A 104 -16.63 5.58 -8.66
C THR A 104 -17.44 5.30 -9.92
N ARG A 105 -18.01 4.08 -10.09
CA ARG A 105 -18.90 3.77 -11.22
C ARG A 105 -20.11 4.71 -11.24
N ASN A 106 -20.77 4.90 -10.10
CA ASN A 106 -21.92 5.80 -9.99
C ASN A 106 -21.55 7.27 -10.22
N TYR A 107 -20.36 7.68 -9.80
CA TYR A 107 -19.85 9.00 -10.14
C TYR A 107 -19.64 9.16 -11.65
N ARG A 108 -19.03 8.16 -12.31
CA ARG A 108 -18.74 8.17 -13.75
C ARG A 108 -19.98 8.09 -14.64
N THR A 109 -21.10 7.55 -14.17
CA THR A 109 -22.36 7.61 -14.93
C THR A 109 -22.94 9.01 -14.98
N LEU A 110 -22.73 9.82 -13.95
CA LEU A 110 -23.15 11.23 -13.88
C LEU A 110 -22.12 12.16 -14.54
N TYR A 111 -20.84 11.84 -14.40
CA TYR A 111 -19.71 12.63 -14.89
C TYR A 111 -18.76 11.74 -15.70
N PRO A 112 -19.06 11.49 -16.99
CA PRO A 112 -18.26 10.63 -17.83
C PRO A 112 -16.81 11.11 -17.93
N HIS A 113 -15.88 10.15 -17.90
CA HIS A 113 -14.45 10.41 -17.99
C HIS A 113 -14.14 11.17 -19.30
N ARG A 114 -13.42 12.29 -19.21
CA ARG A 114 -12.96 13.02 -20.39
C ARG A 114 -11.76 12.25 -20.96
N PRO A 115 -11.77 11.84 -22.24
CA PRO A 115 -10.76 10.97 -22.80
C PRO A 115 -9.35 11.59 -22.63
N SER A 116 -8.60 11.06 -21.67
CA SER A 116 -7.17 11.26 -21.48
C SER A 116 -6.43 10.19 -22.29
N ASP A 117 -5.16 10.44 -22.61
CA ASP A 117 -4.30 9.58 -23.43
C ASP A 117 -4.59 8.07 -23.25
N ASP A 118 -4.69 7.41 -24.40
CA ASP A 118 -5.35 6.12 -24.63
C ASP A 118 -4.90 4.98 -23.69
N ARG A 119 -3.70 5.09 -23.08
CA ARG A 119 -3.17 4.09 -22.14
C ARG A 119 -3.68 4.24 -20.71
N THR A 120 -3.77 5.46 -20.18
CA THR A 120 -4.20 5.68 -18.79
C THR A 120 -5.69 5.44 -18.66
N ALA A 121 -6.49 5.92 -19.62
CA ALA A 121 -7.92 5.66 -19.70
C ALA A 121 -8.21 4.15 -19.76
N LYS A 122 -7.51 3.39 -20.62
CA LYS A 122 -7.68 1.92 -20.69
C LYS A 122 -7.36 1.20 -19.38
N ARG A 123 -6.31 1.62 -18.67
CA ARG A 123 -5.96 1.03 -17.36
C ARG A 123 -7.00 1.37 -16.31
N PHE A 124 -7.50 2.61 -16.32
CA PHE A 124 -8.59 3.04 -15.46
C PHE A 124 -9.84 2.20 -15.72
N ASP A 125 -10.27 2.07 -16.97
CA ASP A 125 -11.46 1.29 -17.34
C ASP A 125 -11.31 -0.18 -16.97
N ALA A 126 -10.13 -0.77 -17.20
CA ALA A 126 -9.84 -2.14 -16.81
C ALA A 126 -9.92 -2.33 -15.29
N ALA A 127 -9.36 -1.39 -14.52
CA ALA A 127 -9.44 -1.41 -13.06
C ALA A 127 -10.86 -1.16 -12.55
N LEU A 128 -11.63 -0.28 -13.20
CA LEU A 128 -13.03 -0.02 -12.86
C LEU A 128 -13.92 -1.22 -13.20
N ALA A 129 -13.56 -2.03 -14.19
CA ALA A 129 -14.23 -3.28 -14.55
C ALA A 129 -13.83 -4.48 -13.67
N LEU A 130 -12.92 -4.27 -12.71
CA LEU A 130 -12.42 -5.34 -11.85
C LEU A 130 -13.58 -5.98 -11.06
N LYS A 131 -13.62 -7.32 -11.10
CA LYS A 131 -14.55 -8.13 -10.31
C LYS A 131 -13.96 -8.30 -8.91
N THR A 132 -14.55 -7.60 -7.95
CA THR A 132 -14.20 -7.76 -6.54
C THR A 132 -14.94 -8.95 -5.94
N ALA A 133 -14.44 -9.47 -4.83
CA ALA A 133 -15.02 -10.61 -4.13
C ALA A 133 -16.40 -10.32 -3.48
N SER A 134 -16.86 -9.06 -3.52
CA SER A 134 -18.17 -8.68 -2.98
C SER A 134 -19.30 -9.19 -3.88
N LYS A 135 -20.13 -10.05 -3.30
CA LYS A 135 -21.55 -10.19 -3.66
C LYS A 135 -22.33 -8.95 -3.24
#